data_AF-A0A2V8X9T6-F1
#
_entry.id   AF-A0A2V8X9T6-F1
#
_cell.length_a   1.000
_cell.length_b   1.000
_cell.length_c   1.000
_cell.angle_alpha   90.00
_cell.angle_beta   90.00
_cell.angle_gamma   90.00
#
_symmetry.space_group_name_H-M   'P 1'
#
loop_
_entity.id
_entity.type
_entity.pdbx_description
1 polymer ?
#
loop_
_entity_poly.entity_id
_entity_poly.type
_entity_poly.pdbx_seq_one_letter_code
_entity_poly.pdbx_strand_id
1 'polypeptide(L)'
;MANHAYLRVWTRDFSLETMIAEFARFMTTAPLSAAQTTFSELIVQAVDATETPVAEWDLRPLKTGPAEVAALAAQHLNADTAYIASAKWDLWGFDIESLKWQHKPEPLVLTCHGQEYDDGLASTAGHFMADLGFEHFFTGHGGLLAPGAASNPFNSSDHPLEHTFRRWMAASGNLKEYHSKTRENIQQLFNWVDAIERALPVERSELWSEG
;
A
#
# COMPACT_ATOMS: atom_id res chain seq x y z
N MET A 1 15.04 10.60 0.60
CA MET A 1 13.61 10.28 0.54
C MET A 1 13.49 8.77 0.59
N ALA A 2 12.53 8.24 1.35
CA ALA A 2 12.23 6.82 1.33
C ALA A 2 11.12 6.61 0.30
N ASN A 3 11.39 5.78 -0.70
CA ASN A 3 10.46 5.47 -1.78
C ASN A 3 9.31 4.60 -1.26
N HIS A 4 8.12 4.78 -1.81
CA HIS A 4 6.95 3.94 -1.54
C HIS A 4 6.76 2.86 -2.61
N ALA A 5 5.97 1.85 -2.26
CA ALA A 5 5.47 0.82 -3.17
C ALA A 5 3.95 0.94 -3.28
N TYR A 6 3.43 0.64 -4.46
CA TYR A 6 2.03 0.80 -4.81
C TYR A 6 1.51 -0.43 -5.55
N LEU A 7 0.27 -0.79 -5.26
CA LEU A 7 -0.52 -1.71 -6.08
C LEU A 7 -1.60 -0.91 -6.79
N ARG A 8 -1.64 -0.97 -8.12
CA ARG A 8 -2.66 -0.34 -8.96
C ARG A 8 -3.52 -1.40 -9.61
N VAL A 9 -4.83 -1.18 -9.65
CA VAL A 9 -5.81 -2.15 -10.15
C VAL A 9 -6.82 -1.46 -11.06
N TRP A 10 -7.01 -2.02 -12.24
CA TRP A 10 -8.05 -1.63 -13.18
C TRP A 10 -9.06 -2.76 -13.29
N THR A 11 -10.33 -2.41 -13.26
CA THR A 11 -11.47 -3.32 -13.37
C THR A 11 -12.22 -3.08 -14.67
N ARG A 12 -12.80 -4.14 -15.23
CA ARG A 12 -13.69 -4.05 -16.38
C ARG A 12 -15.00 -3.39 -15.97
N ASP A 13 -15.60 -2.64 -16.89
CA ASP A 13 -16.92 -2.03 -16.73
C ASP A 13 -17.03 -1.09 -15.49
N PHE A 14 -15.91 -0.50 -15.07
CA PHE A 14 -15.89 0.48 -13.99
C PHE A 14 -16.65 1.75 -14.40
N SER A 15 -17.57 2.18 -13.53
CA SER A 15 -18.41 3.36 -13.73
C SER A 15 -18.79 4.01 -12.41
N LEU A 16 -19.39 5.20 -12.50
CA LEU A 16 -19.94 5.91 -11.33
C LEU A 16 -20.92 5.04 -10.52
N GLU A 17 -21.72 4.20 -11.18
CA GLU A 17 -22.71 3.33 -10.53
C GLU A 17 -22.07 2.13 -9.83
N THR A 18 -20.91 1.65 -10.28
CA THR A 18 -20.27 0.42 -9.77
C THR A 18 -19.13 0.70 -8.80
N MET A 19 -18.48 1.86 -8.90
CA MET A 19 -17.21 2.16 -8.22
C MET A 19 -17.24 2.00 -6.70
N ILE A 20 -18.31 2.42 -6.00
CA ILE A 20 -18.37 2.30 -4.53
C ILE A 20 -18.60 0.84 -4.11
N ALA A 21 -19.42 0.10 -4.84
CA ALA A 21 -19.63 -1.32 -4.58
C ALA A 21 -18.34 -2.12 -4.83
N GLU A 22 -17.59 -1.77 -5.88
CA GLU A 22 -16.27 -2.32 -6.13
C GLU A 22 -15.24 -1.91 -5.08
N PHE A 23 -15.26 -0.65 -4.62
CA PHE A 23 -14.38 -0.19 -3.55
C PHE A 23 -14.62 -0.95 -2.24
N ALA A 24 -15.88 -1.21 -1.90
CA ALA A 24 -16.24 -2.05 -0.76
C ALA A 24 -15.66 -3.47 -0.88
N ARG A 25 -15.74 -4.07 -2.07
CA ARG A 25 -15.14 -5.38 -2.36
C ARG A 25 -13.62 -5.35 -2.27
N PHE A 26 -12.98 -4.32 -2.83
CA PHE A 26 -11.54 -4.10 -2.74
C PHE A 26 -11.08 -4.03 -1.28
N MET A 27 -11.72 -3.17 -0.47
CA MET A 27 -11.45 -3.03 0.96
C MET A 27 -11.64 -4.34 1.74
N THR A 28 -12.62 -5.17 1.36
CA THR A 28 -12.86 -6.48 1.99
C THR A 28 -11.69 -7.46 1.81
N THR A 29 -10.91 -7.31 0.74
CA THR A 29 -9.74 -8.17 0.49
C THR A 29 -8.51 -7.75 1.29
N ALA A 30 -8.50 -6.54 1.85
CA ALA A 30 -7.32 -5.95 2.45
C ALA A 30 -6.78 -6.81 3.62
N PRO A 31 -5.46 -7.06 3.68
CA PRO A 31 -4.83 -7.87 4.72
C PRO A 31 -4.65 -7.03 6.00
N LEU A 32 -5.75 -6.63 6.63
CA LEU A 32 -5.74 -5.76 7.80
C LEU A 32 -4.93 -6.38 8.95
N SER A 33 -4.21 -5.53 9.67
CA SER A 33 -3.40 -5.91 10.82
C SER A 33 -4.25 -6.63 11.87
N ALA A 34 -3.71 -7.69 12.46
CA ALA A 34 -4.39 -8.42 13.54
C ALA A 34 -4.64 -7.53 14.78
N ALA A 35 -3.82 -6.50 14.99
CA ALA A 35 -4.00 -5.54 16.06
C ALA A 35 -5.01 -4.42 15.70
N GLN A 36 -5.26 -4.18 14.41
CA GLN A 36 -6.13 -3.12 13.89
C GLN A 36 -6.92 -3.63 12.69
N THR A 37 -8.02 -4.33 12.98
CA THR A 37 -8.85 -5.02 11.98
C THR A 37 -9.94 -4.13 11.36
N THR A 38 -9.83 -2.81 11.49
CA THR A 38 -10.82 -1.83 11.03
C THR A 38 -10.14 -0.63 10.38
N PHE A 39 -10.87 0.12 9.57
CA PHE A 39 -10.37 1.36 8.99
C PHE A 39 -10.28 2.44 10.08
N SER A 40 -9.31 3.33 9.91
CA SER A 40 -8.99 4.40 10.85
C SER A 40 -9.47 5.76 10.38
N GLU A 41 -9.63 5.94 9.06
CA GLU A 41 -9.99 7.21 8.45
C GLU A 41 -10.62 6.98 7.08
N LEU A 42 -11.51 7.89 6.69
CA LEU A 42 -12.00 8.05 5.33
C LEU A 42 -11.87 9.52 4.94
N ILE A 43 -11.25 9.80 3.81
CA ILE A 43 -11.16 11.12 3.17
C ILE A 43 -11.87 11.06 1.82
N VAL A 44 -12.66 12.08 1.54
CA VAL A 44 -13.31 12.30 0.24
C VAL A 44 -12.72 13.55 -0.39
N GLN A 45 -12.04 13.37 -1.50
CA GLN A 45 -11.27 14.41 -2.19
C GLN A 45 -11.90 14.69 -3.55
N ALA A 46 -12.37 15.91 -3.81
CA ALA A 46 -12.95 16.27 -5.09
C ALA A 46 -11.92 16.96 -5.99
N VAL A 47 -12.11 16.83 -7.31
CA VAL A 47 -11.30 17.41 -8.39
C VAL A 47 -9.87 16.88 -8.42
N ASP A 48 -9.03 17.20 -7.43
CA ASP A 48 -7.63 16.75 -7.34
C ASP A 48 -7.11 16.81 -5.88
N ALA A 49 -5.85 16.41 -5.68
CA ALA A 49 -5.24 16.32 -4.35
C ALA A 49 -4.85 17.68 -3.72
N THR A 50 -4.93 18.77 -4.47
CA THR A 50 -4.62 20.13 -3.99
C THR A 50 -5.82 20.82 -3.35
N GLU A 51 -7.02 20.34 -3.64
CA GLU A 51 -8.27 20.83 -3.05
C GLU A 51 -8.37 20.49 -1.56
N THR A 52 -9.28 21.19 -0.86
CA THR A 52 -9.64 20.79 0.50
C THR A 52 -10.58 19.57 0.45
N PRO A 53 -10.38 18.54 1.29
CA PRO A 53 -11.32 17.43 1.37
C PRO A 53 -12.76 17.89 1.57
N VAL A 54 -13.68 17.32 0.80
CA VAL A 54 -15.12 17.61 0.90
C VAL A 54 -15.69 17.01 2.19
N ALA A 55 -15.13 15.88 2.61
CA ALA A 55 -15.46 15.25 3.88
C ALA A 55 -14.30 14.41 4.40
N GLU A 56 -14.22 14.32 5.72
CA GLU A 56 -13.22 13.54 6.45
C GLU A 56 -13.86 12.95 7.70
N TRP A 57 -13.61 11.67 7.96
CA TRP A 57 -14.09 10.98 9.16
C TRP A 57 -12.95 10.29 9.89
N ASP A 58 -12.84 10.55 11.19
CA ASP A 58 -12.08 9.69 12.10
C ASP A 58 -12.90 8.43 12.42
N LEU A 59 -12.45 7.28 11.93
CA LEU A 59 -13.14 6.00 12.07
C LEU A 59 -12.64 5.17 13.25
N ARG A 60 -11.53 5.57 13.89
CA ARG A 60 -10.98 4.88 15.08
C ARG A 60 -12.00 4.66 16.20
N PRO A 61 -12.90 5.61 16.55
CA PRO A 61 -13.89 5.37 17.59
C PRO A 61 -15.05 4.47 17.14
N LEU A 62 -15.26 4.28 15.83
CA LEU A 62 -16.44 3.63 15.25
C LEU A 62 -16.22 2.15 14.91
N LYS A 63 -14.96 1.68 14.83
CA LYS A 63 -14.61 0.31 14.43
C LYS A 63 -15.21 -0.08 13.08
N THR A 64 -15.10 0.83 12.12
CA THR A 64 -15.74 0.78 10.80
C THR A 64 -15.10 -0.26 9.88
N GLY A 65 -15.91 -1.13 9.28
CA GLY A 65 -15.50 -2.09 8.26
C GLY A 65 -15.73 -1.60 6.83
N PRO A 66 -15.42 -2.42 5.81
CA PRO A 66 -15.55 -2.05 4.41
C PRO A 66 -16.94 -1.52 4.01
N ALA A 67 -18.00 -2.16 4.50
CA ALA A 67 -19.37 -1.81 4.16
C ALA A 67 -19.77 -0.43 4.72
N GLU A 68 -19.36 -0.15 5.96
CA GLU A 68 -19.64 1.13 6.59
C GLU A 68 -18.82 2.27 5.98
N VAL A 69 -17.55 2.03 5.62
CA VAL A 69 -16.74 3.00 4.85
C VAL A 69 -17.40 3.31 3.51
N ALA A 70 -17.84 2.29 2.79
CA ALA A 70 -18.51 2.47 1.50
C ALA A 70 -19.84 3.24 1.62
N ALA A 71 -20.59 3.03 2.71
CA ALA A 71 -21.82 3.77 2.97
C ALA A 71 -21.58 5.26 3.27
N LEU A 72 -20.46 5.61 3.91
CA LEU A 72 -20.04 7.00 4.07
C LEU A 72 -19.60 7.61 2.74
N ALA A 73 -18.76 6.89 1.99
CA ALA A 73 -18.29 7.31 0.66
C ALA A 73 -19.45 7.57 -0.32
N ALA A 74 -20.47 6.71 -0.33
CA ALA A 74 -21.64 6.84 -1.21
C ALA A 74 -22.42 8.14 -1.03
N GLN A 75 -22.32 8.81 0.13
CA GLN A 75 -22.99 10.10 0.38
C GLN A 75 -22.39 11.24 -0.46
N HIS A 76 -21.17 11.05 -0.96
CA HIS A 76 -20.45 12.00 -1.80
C HIS A 76 -20.09 11.39 -3.15
N LEU A 77 -20.95 10.53 -3.70
CA LEU A 77 -20.72 9.86 -4.97
C LEU A 77 -20.61 10.87 -6.13
N ASN A 78 -19.44 10.98 -6.75
CA ASN A 78 -19.23 11.78 -7.95
C ASN A 78 -18.07 11.20 -8.79
N ALA A 79 -18.09 11.47 -10.09
CA ALA A 79 -17.09 10.99 -11.05
C ALA A 79 -15.75 11.69 -10.88
N ASP A 80 -15.74 12.92 -10.36
CA ASP A 80 -14.56 13.77 -10.13
C ASP A 80 -13.98 13.62 -8.72
N THR A 81 -14.29 12.54 -8.01
CA THR A 81 -13.95 12.39 -6.59
C THR A 81 -13.13 11.12 -6.33
N ALA A 82 -12.13 11.23 -5.46
CA ALA A 82 -11.40 10.11 -4.90
C ALA A 82 -11.85 9.80 -3.46
N TYR A 83 -11.89 8.51 -3.12
CA TYR A 83 -12.27 7.99 -1.80
C TYR A 83 -11.07 7.25 -1.22
N ILE A 84 -10.55 7.76 -0.11
CA ILE A 84 -9.27 7.32 0.45
C ILE A 84 -9.53 6.76 1.84
N ALA A 85 -9.31 5.47 2.03
CA ALA A 85 -9.52 4.77 3.29
C ALA A 85 -8.17 4.35 3.90
N SER A 86 -7.89 4.83 5.11
CA SER A 86 -6.63 4.54 5.82
C SER A 86 -6.79 3.37 6.78
N ALA A 87 -5.88 2.42 6.71
CA ALA A 87 -5.82 1.23 7.56
C ALA A 87 -4.37 0.87 7.92
N LYS A 88 -4.20 -0.31 8.52
CA LYS A 88 -2.88 -0.90 8.76
C LYS A 88 -2.86 -2.35 8.36
N TRP A 89 -1.67 -2.84 8.03
CA TRP A 89 -1.37 -4.24 7.79
C TRP A 89 -0.06 -4.63 8.48
N ASP A 90 0.10 -5.90 8.83
CA ASP A 90 1.29 -6.35 9.54
C ASP A 90 2.39 -6.71 8.54
N LEU A 91 3.57 -6.09 8.68
CA LEU A 91 4.75 -6.36 7.86
C LEU A 91 5.98 -6.62 8.74
N TRP A 92 6.93 -7.38 8.20
CA TRP A 92 8.28 -7.45 8.75
C TRP A 92 9.10 -6.23 8.32
N GLY A 93 9.57 -5.47 9.29
CA GLY A 93 10.56 -4.41 9.14
C GLY A 93 11.86 -4.74 9.86
N PHE A 94 12.99 -4.43 9.25
CA PHE A 94 14.29 -4.52 9.91
C PHE A 94 14.69 -3.15 10.45
N ASP A 95 14.82 -3.03 11.76
CA ASP A 95 15.34 -1.83 12.37
C ASP A 95 16.86 -1.83 12.30
N ILE A 96 17.42 -0.97 11.45
CA ILE A 96 18.87 -0.86 11.24
C ILE A 96 19.61 -0.30 12.46
N GLU A 97 18.94 0.40 13.37
CA GLU A 97 19.56 0.95 14.57
C GLU A 97 19.74 -0.12 15.65
N SER A 98 18.70 -0.92 15.91
CA SER A 98 18.77 -2.00 16.89
C SER A 98 19.23 -3.34 16.31
N LEU A 99 19.34 -3.46 14.99
CA LEU A 99 19.63 -4.68 14.23
C LEU A 99 18.65 -5.83 14.55
N LYS A 100 17.37 -5.49 14.67
CA LYS A 100 16.31 -6.45 15.01
C LYS A 100 15.16 -6.39 14.03
N TRP A 101 14.62 -7.58 13.75
CA TRP A 101 13.35 -7.72 13.07
C TRP A 101 12.19 -7.35 13.99
N GLN A 102 11.22 -6.63 13.44
CA GLN A 102 9.95 -6.31 14.05
C GLN A 102 8.83 -6.71 13.09
N HIS A 103 7.82 -7.40 13.61
CA HIS A 103 6.58 -7.64 12.88
C HIS A 103 5.52 -6.76 13.52
N LYS A 104 5.11 -5.69 12.83
CA LYS A 104 4.24 -4.67 13.42
C LYS A 104 3.28 -4.07 12.39
N PRO A 105 2.23 -3.37 12.85
CA PRO A 105 1.30 -2.69 11.96
C PRO A 105 1.98 -1.51 11.26
N GLU A 106 2.04 -1.57 9.93
CA GLU A 106 2.46 -0.50 9.03
C GLU A 106 1.24 0.14 8.35
N PRO A 107 1.33 1.41 7.91
CA PRO A 107 0.25 2.07 7.18
C PRO A 107 -0.12 1.33 5.89
N LEU A 108 -1.41 1.32 5.58
CA LEU A 108 -1.99 0.87 4.31
C LEU A 108 -3.06 1.88 3.90
N VAL A 109 -2.95 2.48 2.71
CA VAL A 109 -3.95 3.44 2.23
C VAL A 109 -4.60 2.88 0.97
N LEU A 110 -5.93 2.75 0.98
CA LEU A 110 -6.70 2.22 -0.14
C LEU A 110 -7.50 3.35 -0.77
N THR A 111 -7.30 3.57 -2.06
CA THR A 111 -7.94 4.66 -2.81
C THR A 111 -8.80 4.12 -3.94
N CYS A 112 -9.99 4.68 -4.10
CA CYS A 112 -10.82 4.55 -5.30
C CYS A 112 -10.80 5.91 -6.03
N HIS A 113 -10.37 5.93 -7.29
CA HIS A 113 -10.37 7.12 -8.12
C HIS A 113 -11.63 7.16 -8.98
N GLY A 114 -12.41 8.24 -8.88
CA GLY A 114 -13.45 8.56 -9.84
C GLY A 114 -12.88 8.74 -11.26
N GLN A 115 -13.71 8.50 -12.28
CA GLN A 115 -13.27 8.50 -13.68
C GLN A 115 -12.77 9.87 -14.18
N GLU A 116 -13.24 10.95 -13.57
CA GLU A 116 -12.92 12.34 -13.93
C GLU A 116 -12.00 13.01 -12.89
N TYR A 117 -11.65 12.32 -11.79
CA TYR A 117 -10.75 12.84 -10.77
C TYR A 117 -9.33 13.04 -11.34
N ASP A 118 -8.73 14.19 -11.05
CA ASP A 118 -7.38 14.61 -11.41
C ASP A 118 -7.09 14.37 -12.90
N ASP A 119 -7.91 15.01 -13.74
CA ASP A 119 -7.86 14.91 -15.21
C ASP A 119 -7.89 13.47 -15.75
N GLY A 120 -8.61 12.58 -15.05
CA GLY A 120 -8.74 11.17 -15.42
C GLY A 120 -7.57 10.30 -14.96
N LEU A 121 -7.02 10.59 -13.77
CA LEU A 121 -5.92 9.88 -13.12
C LEU A 121 -6.12 8.36 -13.10
N ALA A 122 -7.37 7.90 -12.97
CA ALA A 122 -7.73 6.49 -12.93
C ALA A 122 -7.19 5.68 -14.14
N SER A 123 -7.00 6.34 -15.30
CA SER A 123 -6.40 5.73 -16.50
C SER A 123 -4.94 5.28 -16.32
N THR A 124 -4.18 5.96 -15.45
CA THR A 124 -2.74 5.73 -15.24
C THR A 124 -2.40 5.22 -13.83
N ALA A 125 -3.20 5.58 -12.82
CA ALA A 125 -3.00 5.18 -11.44
C ALA A 125 -3.89 3.99 -11.00
N GLY A 126 -4.80 3.53 -11.86
CA GLY A 126 -5.77 2.49 -11.52
C GLY A 126 -7.09 3.08 -11.04
N HIS A 127 -8.17 2.32 -11.23
CA HIS A 127 -9.45 2.62 -10.58
C HIS A 127 -9.31 2.48 -9.06
N PHE A 128 -8.53 1.48 -8.63
CA PHE A 128 -8.10 1.31 -7.25
C PHE A 128 -6.60 1.37 -7.13
N MET A 129 -6.12 1.99 -6.05
CA MET A 129 -4.72 2.01 -5.70
C MET A 129 -4.56 1.68 -4.21
N ALA A 130 -3.54 0.90 -3.87
CA ALA A 130 -3.06 0.75 -2.51
C ALA A 130 -1.66 1.34 -2.39
N ASP A 131 -1.47 2.27 -1.46
CA ASP A 131 -0.15 2.64 -0.95
C ASP A 131 0.27 1.60 0.10
N LEU A 132 1.32 0.86 -0.21
CA LEU A 132 1.84 -0.27 0.55
C LEU A 132 2.84 0.18 1.63
N GLY A 133 3.12 1.48 1.74
CA GLY A 133 4.20 2.03 2.54
C GLY A 133 5.55 1.91 1.82
N PHE A 134 6.63 1.88 2.61
CA PHE A 134 7.98 1.93 2.07
C PHE A 134 8.34 0.72 1.20
N GLU A 135 9.03 0.98 0.09
CA GLU A 135 9.42 -0.07 -0.86
C GLU A 135 10.34 -1.14 -0.25
N HIS A 136 11.16 -0.76 0.73
CA HIS A 136 12.20 -1.62 1.28
C HIS A 136 11.64 -2.81 2.06
N PHE A 137 10.35 -2.78 2.42
CA PHE A 137 9.63 -3.93 2.94
C PHE A 137 9.57 -5.08 1.93
N PHE A 138 9.65 -4.77 0.63
CA PHE A 138 9.55 -5.72 -0.49
C PHE A 138 10.84 -5.82 -1.30
N THR A 139 11.62 -4.74 -1.45
CA THR A 139 12.85 -4.69 -2.26
C THR A 139 14.14 -4.79 -1.42
N GLY A 140 14.01 -4.75 -0.09
CA GLY A 140 15.13 -4.67 0.85
C GLY A 140 15.73 -3.26 0.97
N HIS A 141 16.49 -3.03 2.04
CA HIS A 141 17.11 -1.73 2.32
C HIS A 141 18.09 -1.37 1.19
N GLY A 142 17.89 -0.20 0.58
CA GLY A 142 18.70 0.26 -0.53
C GLY A 142 18.61 -0.64 -1.77
N GLY A 143 17.48 -1.29 -2.01
CA GLY A 143 17.33 -2.19 -3.16
C GLY A 143 18.29 -3.39 -3.10
N LEU A 144 18.79 -3.76 -1.91
CA LEU A 144 19.71 -4.89 -1.72
C LEU A 144 19.18 -6.19 -2.32
N LEU A 145 17.86 -6.33 -2.42
CA LEU A 145 17.19 -7.50 -2.98
C LEU A 145 16.55 -7.23 -4.34
N ALA A 146 16.73 -6.05 -4.94
CA ALA A 146 16.17 -5.72 -6.24
C ALA A 146 16.83 -6.59 -7.35
N PRO A 147 16.05 -7.17 -8.27
CA PRO A 147 16.60 -7.90 -9.41
C PRO A 147 17.18 -6.92 -10.43
N GLY A 148 18.50 -6.71 -10.40
CA GLY A 148 19.21 -5.86 -11.35
C GLY A 148 20.47 -5.31 -10.74
N ALA A 149 21.41 -4.86 -11.58
CA ALA A 149 22.66 -4.23 -11.16
C ALA A 149 22.44 -2.83 -10.57
N ALA A 150 21.45 -2.65 -9.69
CA ALA A 150 21.44 -1.53 -8.76
C ALA A 150 22.72 -1.67 -7.95
N SER A 151 23.70 -0.81 -8.26
CA SER A 151 24.91 -0.64 -7.48
C SER A 151 24.47 -0.59 -6.03
N ASN A 152 24.86 -1.59 -5.24
CA ASN A 152 24.55 -1.67 -3.81
C ASN A 152 24.77 -0.25 -3.24
N PRO A 153 23.73 0.52 -2.89
CA PRO A 153 23.83 1.99 -2.72
C PRO A 153 24.76 2.38 -1.58
N PHE A 154 25.01 1.39 -0.74
CA PHE A 154 26.04 1.29 0.24
C PHE A 154 27.47 1.53 -0.31
N ASN A 155 27.83 1.13 -1.53
CA ASN A 155 29.21 1.29 -2.01
C ASN A 155 29.77 2.73 -1.98
N SER A 156 28.92 3.76 -1.88
CA SER A 156 29.32 5.17 -1.87
C SER A 156 29.07 5.93 -0.57
N SER A 157 28.51 5.31 0.48
CA SER A 157 28.15 6.02 1.71
C SER A 157 29.03 5.61 2.90
N ASP A 158 29.64 6.63 3.52
CA ASP A 158 30.50 6.56 4.70
C ASP A 158 29.69 6.60 6.02
N HIS A 159 28.36 6.44 5.97
CA HIS A 159 27.53 6.58 7.16
C HIS A 159 27.74 5.41 8.15
N PRO A 160 28.02 5.68 9.45
CA PRO A 160 28.35 4.62 10.43
C PRO A 160 27.29 3.52 10.58
N LEU A 161 26.01 3.85 10.46
CA LEU A 161 24.92 2.87 10.51
C LEU A 161 24.97 1.90 9.33
N GLU A 162 25.33 2.38 8.14
CA GLU A 162 25.38 1.54 6.94
C GLU A 162 26.58 0.60 6.94
N HIS A 163 27.71 1.03 7.50
CA HIS A 163 28.85 0.15 7.74
C HIS A 163 28.48 -0.97 8.72
N THR A 164 27.76 -0.62 9.78
CA THR A 164 27.28 -1.57 10.79
C THR A 164 26.32 -2.58 10.16
N PHE A 165 25.34 -2.10 9.38
CA PHE A 165 24.39 -2.92 8.65
C PHE A 165 25.10 -3.86 7.66
N ARG A 166 26.04 -3.37 6.85
CA ARG A 166 26.81 -4.21 5.92
C ARG A 166 27.61 -5.30 6.63
N ARG A 167 28.25 -4.97 7.75
CA ARG A 167 28.99 -5.95 8.55
C ARG A 167 28.04 -7.02 9.12
N TRP A 168 26.83 -6.62 9.51
CA TRP A 168 25.80 -7.55 9.95
C TRP A 168 25.33 -8.46 8.80
N MET A 169 25.06 -7.90 7.62
CA MET A 169 24.64 -8.66 6.42
C MET A 169 25.72 -9.62 5.88
N ALA A 170 27.01 -9.38 6.17
CA ALA A 170 28.10 -10.25 5.75
C ALA A 170 28.04 -11.65 6.39
N ALA A 171 27.34 -11.80 7.52
CA ALA A 171 27.06 -13.12 8.09
C ALA A 171 25.97 -13.83 7.29
N SER A 172 26.27 -15.03 6.77
CA SER A 172 25.35 -15.79 5.91
C SER A 172 24.02 -16.13 6.58
N GLY A 173 23.98 -16.24 7.91
CA GLY A 173 22.74 -16.46 8.66
C GLY A 173 21.80 -15.24 8.57
N ASN A 174 22.36 -14.05 8.77
CA ASN A 174 21.64 -12.78 8.75
C ASN A 174 21.07 -12.46 7.37
N LEU A 175 21.86 -12.67 6.30
CA LEU A 175 21.39 -12.52 4.93
C LEU A 175 20.23 -13.49 4.61
N LYS A 176 20.32 -14.75 5.03
CA LYS A 176 19.24 -15.73 4.83
C LYS A 176 17.97 -15.34 5.56
N GLU A 177 18.09 -14.88 6.81
CA GLU A 177 16.95 -14.39 7.58
C GLU A 177 16.32 -13.16 6.89
N TYR A 178 17.16 -12.24 6.42
CA TYR A 178 16.70 -11.04 5.70
C TYR A 178 15.89 -11.40 4.45
N HIS A 179 16.41 -12.29 3.61
CA HIS A 179 15.66 -12.79 2.47
C HIS A 179 14.37 -13.51 2.87
N SER A 180 14.39 -14.26 3.97
CA SER A 180 13.19 -14.97 4.47
C SER A 180 12.10 -13.98 4.86
N LYS A 181 12.43 -12.95 5.64
CA LYS A 181 11.47 -11.96 6.13
C LYS A 181 10.91 -11.08 5.03
N THR A 182 11.75 -10.63 4.09
CA THR A 182 11.25 -9.92 2.91
C THR A 182 10.38 -10.81 2.03
N ARG A 183 10.71 -12.11 1.88
CA ARG A 183 9.86 -13.05 1.15
C ARG A 183 8.50 -13.25 1.80
N GLU A 184 8.42 -13.27 3.13
CA GLU A 184 7.14 -13.34 3.85
C GLU A 184 6.23 -12.14 3.48
N ASN A 185 6.76 -10.91 3.47
CA ASN A 185 6.03 -9.72 3.03
C ASN A 185 5.57 -9.83 1.56
N ILE A 186 6.47 -10.24 0.66
CA ILE A 186 6.16 -10.42 -0.76
C ILE A 186 5.05 -11.46 -0.95
N GLN A 187 5.12 -12.59 -0.25
CA GLN A 187 4.11 -13.64 -0.35
C GLN A 187 2.74 -13.16 0.14
N GLN A 188 2.70 -12.38 1.22
CA GLN A 188 1.46 -11.76 1.72
C GLN A 188 0.87 -10.82 0.67
N LEU A 189 1.70 -9.98 0.02
CA LEU A 189 1.28 -9.09 -1.06
C LEU A 189 0.69 -9.86 -2.25
N PHE A 190 1.39 -10.88 -2.76
CA PHE A 190 0.86 -11.69 -3.87
C PHE A 190 -0.41 -12.44 -3.51
N ASN A 191 -0.51 -12.99 -2.30
CA ASN A 191 -1.75 -13.63 -1.82
C ASN A 191 -2.92 -12.62 -1.79
N TRP A 192 -2.63 -11.35 -1.49
CA TRP A 192 -3.63 -10.29 -1.51
C TRP A 192 -4.01 -9.90 -2.95
N VAL A 193 -3.05 -9.78 -3.87
CA VAL A 193 -3.35 -9.57 -5.31
C VAL A 193 -4.26 -10.69 -5.83
N ASP A 194 -3.97 -11.95 -5.51
CA ASP A 194 -4.82 -13.09 -5.87
C ASP A 194 -6.23 -13.00 -5.24
N ALA A 195 -6.36 -12.41 -4.04
CA ALA A 195 -7.65 -12.19 -3.41
C ALA A 195 -8.46 -11.09 -4.11
N ILE A 196 -7.80 -10.02 -4.55
CA ILE A 196 -8.39 -8.94 -5.34
C ILE A 196 -8.93 -9.49 -6.66
N GLU A 197 -8.12 -10.25 -7.40
CA GLU A 197 -8.50 -10.83 -8.70
C GLU A 197 -9.67 -11.81 -8.60
N ARG A 198 -9.85 -12.46 -7.44
CA ARG A 198 -11.02 -13.31 -7.17
C ARG A 198 -12.27 -12.50 -6.80
N ALA A 199 -12.10 -11.33 -6.19
CA ALA A 199 -13.20 -10.52 -5.66
C ALA A 199 -13.73 -9.48 -6.67
N LEU A 200 -12.91 -9.09 -7.65
CA LEU A 200 -13.20 -8.01 -8.59
C LEU A 200 -12.99 -8.47 -10.04
N PRO A 201 -13.67 -7.84 -11.01
CA PRO A 201 -13.49 -8.13 -12.43
C PRO A 201 -12.21 -7.47 -12.97
N VAL A 202 -11.06 -7.78 -12.37
CA VAL A 202 -9.76 -7.18 -12.71
C VAL A 202 -9.44 -7.39 -14.19
N GLU A 203 -9.08 -6.31 -14.87
CA GLU A 203 -8.55 -6.33 -16.24
C GLU A 203 -7.02 -6.38 -16.23
N ARG A 204 -6.40 -5.56 -15.37
CA ARG A 204 -4.97 -5.57 -15.12
C ARG A 204 -4.67 -5.10 -13.70
N SER A 205 -3.55 -5.56 -13.17
CA SER A 205 -2.94 -5.10 -11.94
C SER A 205 -1.47 -4.76 -12.20
N GLU A 206 -0.93 -3.80 -11.45
CA GLU A 206 0.46 -3.39 -11.56
C GLU A 206 1.03 -3.14 -10.17
N LEU A 207 2.19 -3.74 -9.89
CA LEU A 207 3.03 -3.38 -8.75
C LEU A 207 4.09 -2.41 -9.22
N TRP A 208 4.16 -1.25 -8.56
CA TRP A 208 5.08 -0.18 -8.89
C TRP A 208 5.79 0.33 -7.65
N SER A 209 7.01 0.82 -7.80
CA SER A 209 7.74 1.50 -6.74
C SER A 209 8.43 2.74 -7.31
N GLU A 210 8.64 3.74 -6.44
CA GLU A 210 9.35 4.98 -6.79
C GLU A 210 10.88 4.79 -6.97
N GLY A 211 11.41 3.62 -6.60
CA GLY A 211 12.85 3.28 -6.62
C GLY A 211 13.39 2.59 -7.87
#